data_AF-A0AAV9EY77-F1
#
_entry.id   AF-A0AAV9EY77-F1
#
_cell.length_a   1.000
_cell.length_b   1.000
_cell.length_c   1.000
_cell.angle_alpha   90.00
_cell.angle_beta   90.00
_cell.angle_gamma   90.00
#
_symmetry.space_group_name_H-M   'P 1'
#
loop_
_entity.id
_entity.type
_entity.pdbx_description
1 polymer ?
#
loop_
_entity_poly.entity_id
_entity_poly.type
_entity_poly.pdbx_seq_one_letter_code
_entity_poly.pdbx_strand_id
1 'polypeptide(L)'
;MKHYCGTTADYCGDGCQSSTCTSTPGGGGEGGNATVAGIVTSEFFNRVINQTGQGCPGKGFYSRRAFLATCRSYPEFGTAGSDTTRKREITAFFAHITHKIGQEIDGASRDYCDRSNTKYPCVPGKAYYGRGPIQISWNYNYGPAGESIGFDGLGASETTGVSQ
;
A
#
# COMPACT_ATOMS: atom_id res chain seq x y z
N MET A 1 -9.78 4.22 43.28
CA MET A 1 -9.14 3.00 42.73
C MET A 1 -7.87 3.43 42.03
N LYS A 2 -6.74 2.74 42.24
CA LYS A 2 -5.48 3.08 41.57
C LYS A 2 -5.35 2.20 40.32
N HIS A 3 -5.25 2.83 39.15
CA HIS A 3 -4.94 2.14 37.90
C HIS A 3 -3.42 2.10 37.74
N TYR A 4 -2.88 0.92 37.48
CA TYR A 4 -1.44 0.71 37.31
C TYR A 4 -1.14 0.32 35.86
N CYS A 5 -0.02 0.81 35.33
CA CYS A 5 0.45 0.49 33.99
C CYS A 5 1.72 -0.38 34.08
N GLY A 6 1.82 -1.39 33.21
CA GLY A 6 2.98 -2.27 33.12
C GLY A 6 2.93 -3.12 31.85
N THR A 7 4.04 -3.79 31.54
CA THR A 7 4.20 -4.60 30.32
C THR A 7 4.41 -6.09 30.61
N THR A 8 4.34 -6.50 31.88
CA THR A 8 4.46 -7.91 32.28
C THR A 8 3.09 -8.60 32.20
N ALA A 9 3.09 -9.94 32.24
CA ALA A 9 1.87 -10.74 32.16
C ALA A 9 0.82 -10.37 33.22
N ASP A 10 1.24 -9.89 34.40
CA ASP A 10 0.33 -9.46 35.48
C ASP A 10 -0.49 -8.21 35.11
N TYR A 11 0.00 -7.38 34.19
CA TYR A 11 -0.71 -6.18 33.71
C TYR A 11 -1.44 -6.41 32.40
N CYS A 12 -0.91 -7.31 31.56
CA CYS A 12 -1.44 -7.57 30.21
C CYS A 12 -2.27 -8.85 30.12
N GLY A 13 -2.40 -9.65 31.18
CA GLY A 13 -3.18 -10.88 31.22
C GLY A 13 -4.68 -10.68 31.48
N ASP A 14 -5.33 -11.69 32.07
CA ASP A 14 -6.77 -11.68 32.34
C ASP A 14 -7.18 -10.51 33.23
N GLY A 15 -8.15 -9.71 32.76
CA GLY A 15 -8.64 -8.51 33.45
C GLY A 15 -7.97 -7.19 33.02
N CYS A 16 -7.08 -7.22 32.03
CA CYS A 16 -6.49 -6.04 31.40
C CYS A 16 -7.57 -5.09 30.83
N GLN A 17 -7.54 -3.82 31.25
CA GLN A 17 -8.59 -2.83 30.95
C GLN A 17 -8.29 -1.96 29.71
N SER A 18 -7.04 -1.87 29.26
CA SER A 18 -6.65 -0.99 28.15
C SER A 18 -5.25 -1.31 27.57
N SER A 19 -5.19 -1.38 26.23
CA SER A 19 -4.03 -1.62 25.34
C SER A 19 -3.30 -2.98 25.47
N THR A 20 -3.16 -3.67 24.33
CA THR A 20 -2.34 -4.88 24.08
C THR A 20 -2.43 -6.01 25.12
N CYS A 21 -3.66 -6.30 25.59
CA CYS A 21 -3.89 -7.45 26.45
C CYS A 21 -3.52 -8.76 25.72
N THR A 22 -2.71 -9.60 26.36
CA THR A 22 -2.33 -10.94 25.91
C THR A 22 -3.36 -11.95 26.37
N SER A 23 -4.27 -12.35 25.48
CA SER A 23 -5.15 -13.50 25.73
C SER A 23 -4.34 -14.80 25.60
N THR A 24 -4.37 -15.64 26.63
CA THR A 24 -3.77 -16.98 26.62
C THR A 24 -4.41 -17.85 25.52
N PRO A 25 -3.65 -18.60 24.69
CA PRO A 25 -4.24 -19.38 23.60
C PRO A 25 -4.80 -20.70 24.12
N GLY A 26 -6.13 -20.76 24.27
CA GLY A 26 -6.87 -22.03 24.28
C GLY A 26 -6.98 -22.57 22.85
N GLY A 27 -6.60 -23.83 22.65
CA GLY A 27 -6.49 -24.47 21.34
C GLY A 27 -7.81 -24.61 20.56
N GLY A 28 -7.67 -24.62 19.22
CA GLY A 28 -8.70 -25.04 18.27
C GLY A 28 -9.51 -23.90 17.64
N GLY A 29 -8.95 -23.23 16.62
CA GLY A 29 -9.72 -22.33 15.75
C GLY A 29 -8.83 -21.61 14.75
N GLU A 30 -8.98 -21.93 13.46
CA GLU A 30 -8.54 -21.08 12.33
C GLU A 30 -9.20 -19.70 12.44
N GLY A 31 -8.54 -18.78 13.13
CA GLY A 31 -9.10 -17.45 13.42
C GLY A 31 -8.03 -16.46 13.83
N GLY A 32 -6.79 -16.64 13.34
CA GLY A 32 -5.80 -15.58 13.46
C GLY A 32 -6.33 -14.42 12.66
N ASN A 33 -6.70 -13.31 13.31
CA ASN A 33 -7.15 -12.09 12.66
C ASN A 33 -6.04 -11.61 11.71
N ALA A 34 -6.04 -12.15 10.48
CA ALA A 34 -5.00 -11.97 9.50
C ALA A 34 -5.07 -10.53 9.03
N THR A 35 -4.40 -9.66 9.78
CA THR A 35 -4.22 -8.26 9.44
C THR A 35 -3.35 -8.16 8.21
N VAL A 36 -3.47 -7.06 7.46
CA VAL A 36 -2.58 -6.77 6.34
C VAL A 36 -1.11 -6.86 6.78
N ALA A 37 -0.79 -6.39 7.99
CA ALA A 37 0.56 -6.47 8.55
C ALA A 37 1.02 -7.91 8.84
N GLY A 38 0.11 -8.79 9.30
CA GLY A 38 0.41 -10.20 9.54
C GLY A 38 0.55 -11.03 8.26
N ILE A 39 -0.20 -10.68 7.21
CA ILE A 39 -0.10 -11.34 5.91
C ILE A 39 1.14 -10.85 5.15
N VAL A 40 1.36 -9.54 5.12
CA VAL A 40 2.51 -8.90 4.47
C VAL A 40 3.63 -8.80 5.49
N THR A 41 4.34 -9.90 5.74
CA THR A 41 5.54 -9.88 6.60
C THR A 41 6.71 -9.17 5.89
N SER A 42 7.75 -8.77 6.64
CA SER A 42 8.97 -8.22 6.05
C SER A 42 9.61 -9.21 5.07
N GLU A 43 9.60 -10.50 5.38
CA GLU A 43 10.12 -11.55 4.50
C GLU A 43 9.30 -11.69 3.23
N PHE A 44 7.97 -11.68 3.33
CA PHE A 44 7.09 -11.69 2.17
C PHE A 44 7.34 -10.48 1.27
N PHE A 45 7.33 -9.27 1.86
CA PHE A 45 7.55 -8.03 1.11
C PHE A 45 8.91 -8.01 0.42
N ASN A 46 9.97 -8.38 1.15
CA ASN A 46 11.33 -8.45 0.61
C ASN A 46 11.45 -9.47 -0.52
N ARG A 47 10.80 -10.64 -0.41
CA ARG A 47 10.75 -11.62 -1.49
C ARG A 47 10.10 -11.07 -2.74
N VAL A 48 9.02 -10.30 -2.62
CA VAL A 48 8.33 -9.70 -3.77
C VAL A 48 9.20 -8.64 -4.46
N ILE A 49 9.76 -7.68 -3.72
CA ILE A 49 10.56 -6.59 -4.32
C ILE A 49 11.88 -7.10 -4.90
N ASN A 50 12.45 -8.17 -4.35
CA ASN A 50 13.70 -8.77 -4.82
C ASN A 50 13.54 -9.62 -6.10
N GLN A 51 12.32 -9.78 -6.62
CA GLN A 51 12.11 -10.35 -7.97
C GLN A 51 12.53 -9.39 -9.08
N THR A 52 12.74 -8.09 -8.76
CA THR A 52 13.21 -7.10 -9.73
C THR A 52 14.73 -7.19 -9.90
N GLY A 53 15.20 -7.01 -11.15
CA GLY A 53 16.63 -7.06 -11.48
C GLY A 53 17.46 -6.04 -10.68
N GLN A 54 18.75 -6.34 -10.47
CA GLN A 54 19.68 -5.52 -9.68
C GLN A 54 19.77 -4.04 -10.12
N GLY A 55 19.42 -3.72 -11.37
CA GLY A 55 19.43 -2.36 -11.93
C GLY A 55 18.08 -1.64 -11.99
N CYS A 56 17.02 -2.16 -11.34
CA CYS A 56 15.71 -1.50 -11.36
C CYS A 56 15.74 -0.20 -10.53
N PRO A 57 15.45 0.99 -11.11
CA PRO A 57 15.42 2.26 -10.37
C PRO A 57 14.42 2.28 -9.21
N GLY A 58 13.39 1.42 -9.24
CA GLY A 58 12.43 1.26 -8.16
C GLY A 58 12.92 0.45 -6.96
N LYS A 59 14.11 -0.17 -7.04
CA LYS A 59 14.69 -0.97 -5.94
C LYS A 59 15.14 -0.03 -4.81
N GLY A 60 14.54 -0.19 -3.63
CA GLY A 60 14.77 0.70 -2.47
C GLY A 60 13.77 1.85 -2.34
N PHE A 61 12.96 2.11 -3.38
CA PHE A 61 11.88 3.10 -3.34
C PHE A 61 10.67 2.60 -2.52
N TYR A 62 10.30 1.33 -2.70
CA TYR A 62 9.17 0.73 -1.99
C TYR A 62 9.61 0.12 -0.66
N SER A 63 8.95 0.53 0.43
CA SER A 63 9.15 -0.06 1.76
C SER A 63 7.85 -0.64 2.32
N ARG A 64 7.96 -1.73 3.09
CA ARG A 64 6.83 -2.31 3.82
C ARG A 64 6.17 -1.29 4.75
N ARG A 65 6.97 -0.40 5.37
CA ARG A 65 6.47 0.66 6.25
C ARG A 65 5.56 1.62 5.48
N ALA A 66 6.00 2.11 4.32
CA ALA A 66 5.19 2.98 3.49
C ALA A 66 3.91 2.28 3.01
N PHE A 67 4.01 1.02 2.56
CA PHE A 67 2.85 0.22 2.18
C PHE A 67 1.81 0.10 3.31
N LEU A 68 2.24 -0.29 4.52
CA LEU A 68 1.32 -0.40 5.66
C LEU A 68 0.77 0.94 6.13
N ALA A 69 1.52 2.03 5.97
CA ALA A 69 1.01 3.37 6.25
C ALA A 69 -0.10 3.74 5.27
N THR A 70 0.07 3.46 3.97
CA THR A 70 -0.96 3.69 2.94
C THR A 70 -2.22 2.86 3.21
N CYS A 71 -2.09 1.61 3.64
CA CYS A 71 -3.25 0.78 3.98
C CYS A 71 -4.13 1.38 5.10
N ARG A 72 -3.59 2.28 5.94
CA ARG A 72 -4.41 2.98 6.95
C ARG A 72 -5.42 3.95 6.33
N SER A 73 -5.12 4.48 5.14
CA SER A 73 -6.02 5.35 4.38
C SER A 73 -7.10 4.55 3.64
N TYR A 74 -6.93 3.23 3.52
CA TYR A 74 -7.86 2.32 2.83
C TYR A 74 -8.21 1.15 3.76
N PRO A 75 -9.00 1.38 4.83
CA PRO A 75 -9.22 0.40 5.90
C PRO A 75 -9.93 -0.89 5.45
N GLU A 76 -10.61 -0.86 4.31
CA GLU A 76 -11.28 -2.03 3.71
C GLU A 76 -10.31 -2.96 2.96
N PHE A 77 -9.13 -2.45 2.56
CA PHE A 77 -8.17 -3.23 1.79
C PHE A 77 -7.58 -4.37 2.62
N GLY A 78 -7.75 -5.61 2.13
CA GLY A 78 -7.20 -6.80 2.76
C GLY A 78 -7.77 -7.08 4.16
N THR A 79 -8.94 -6.50 4.49
CA THR A 79 -9.63 -6.70 5.79
C THR A 79 -11.01 -7.36 5.64
N ALA A 80 -11.54 -7.45 4.42
CA ALA A 80 -12.87 -8.00 4.16
C ALA A 80 -12.89 -9.54 4.02
N GLY A 81 -13.91 -10.17 4.61
CA GLY A 81 -14.19 -11.60 4.45
C GLY A 81 -13.23 -12.52 5.21
N SER A 82 -13.16 -13.79 4.79
CA SER A 82 -12.35 -14.84 5.43
C SER A 82 -10.85 -14.59 5.33
N ASP A 83 -10.04 -15.24 6.17
CA ASP A 83 -8.57 -15.24 6.07
C ASP A 83 -8.07 -15.57 4.66
N THR A 84 -8.71 -16.55 4.01
CA THR A 84 -8.41 -16.94 2.64
C THR A 84 -8.74 -15.83 1.65
N THR A 85 -9.86 -15.12 1.83
CA THR A 85 -10.24 -13.97 1.02
C THR A 85 -9.22 -12.84 1.15
N ARG A 86 -8.84 -12.48 2.39
CA ARG A 86 -7.85 -11.43 2.66
C ARG A 86 -6.48 -11.76 2.07
N LYS A 87 -6.02 -13.00 2.25
CA LYS A 87 -4.76 -13.49 1.63
C LYS A 87 -4.82 -13.43 0.10
N ARG A 88 -5.95 -13.80 -0.50
CA ARG A 88 -6.15 -13.74 -1.96
C ARG A 88 -6.13 -12.31 -2.48
N GLU A 89 -6.82 -11.37 -1.83
CA GLU A 89 -6.84 -9.95 -2.21
C GLU A 89 -5.42 -9.36 -2.20
N ILE A 90 -4.70 -9.54 -1.09
CA ILE A 90 -3.33 -9.03 -0.94
C ILE A 90 -2.39 -9.67 -1.97
N THR A 91 -2.49 -10.98 -2.18
CA THR A 91 -1.65 -11.67 -3.17
C THR A 91 -1.97 -11.21 -4.59
N ALA A 92 -3.25 -11.01 -4.93
CA ALA A 92 -3.67 -10.50 -6.23
C ALA A 92 -3.16 -9.08 -6.47
N PHE A 93 -3.20 -8.22 -5.45
CA PHE A 93 -2.63 -6.87 -5.51
C PHE A 93 -1.13 -6.89 -5.82
N PHE A 94 -0.34 -7.68 -5.08
CA PHE A 94 1.10 -7.78 -5.34
C PHE A 94 1.40 -8.42 -6.71
N ALA A 95 0.64 -9.45 -7.12
CA ALA A 95 0.80 -10.07 -8.43
C ALA A 95 0.49 -9.09 -9.58
N HIS A 96 -0.53 -8.24 -9.42
CA HIS A 96 -0.85 -7.22 -10.41
C HIS A 96 0.27 -6.18 -10.51
N ILE A 97 0.75 -5.69 -9.36
CA ILE A 97 1.83 -4.71 -9.30
C ILE A 97 3.12 -5.26 -9.89
N THR A 98 3.53 -6.49 -9.55
CA THR A 98 4.77 -7.09 -10.08
C THR A 98 4.70 -7.28 -11.59
N HIS A 99 3.52 -7.59 -12.13
CA HIS A 99 3.30 -7.64 -13.57
C HIS A 99 3.40 -6.26 -14.23
N LYS A 100 2.88 -5.20 -13.58
CA LYS A 100 2.86 -3.84 -14.12
C LYS A 100 4.23 -3.15 -14.07
N ILE A 101 5.01 -3.31 -13.01
CA ILE A 101 6.38 -2.75 -12.91
C ILE A 101 7.38 -3.41 -13.87
N GLY A 102 7.03 -4.55 -14.49
CA GLY A 102 7.82 -5.19 -15.53
C GLY A 102 7.50 -4.75 -16.97
N GLN A 103 6.48 -3.90 -17.18
CA GLN A 103 6.01 -3.53 -18.53
C GLN A 103 6.37 -2.10 -18.98
N GLU A 104 7.06 -1.31 -18.16
CA GLU A 104 7.55 0.00 -18.59
C GLU A 104 9.00 -0.11 -19.10
N ILE A 105 9.20 -0.83 -20.21
CA ILE A 105 10.54 -1.06 -20.81
C ILE A 105 10.84 -0.13 -21.99
N ASP A 106 9.87 0.64 -22.50
CA ASP A 106 10.08 1.51 -23.69
C ASP A 106 10.03 3.02 -23.43
N GLY A 107 9.97 3.45 -22.16
CA GLY A 107 9.86 4.85 -21.80
C GLY A 107 8.55 5.51 -22.27
N ALA A 108 8.32 6.74 -21.80
CA ALA A 108 7.11 7.48 -22.14
C ALA A 108 7.11 7.88 -23.63
N SER A 109 6.40 7.12 -24.47
CA SER A 109 6.23 7.46 -25.90
C SER A 109 5.38 8.75 -26.10
N ARG A 110 4.62 9.17 -25.08
CA ARG A 110 3.70 10.32 -25.11
C ARG A 110 3.62 11.03 -23.75
N ASP A 111 2.99 12.20 -23.73
CA ASP A 111 2.71 12.98 -22.50
C ASP A 111 1.51 12.44 -21.69
N TYR A 112 0.75 11.48 -22.25
CA TYR A 112 -0.47 10.92 -21.65
C TYR A 112 -1.47 12.00 -21.23
N CYS A 113 -1.55 13.07 -22.01
CA CYS A 113 -2.50 14.16 -21.77
C CYS A 113 -3.71 14.03 -22.71
N ASP A 114 -4.87 13.70 -22.14
CA ASP A 114 -6.16 13.87 -22.81
C ASP A 114 -6.61 15.32 -22.70
N ARG A 115 -6.38 16.07 -23.77
CA ARG A 115 -6.71 17.49 -23.91
C ARG A 115 -8.22 17.75 -24.00
N SER A 116 -9.03 16.71 -24.22
CA SER A 116 -10.49 16.84 -24.24
C SER A 116 -11.11 16.81 -22.83
N ASN A 117 -10.35 16.37 -21.82
CA ASN A 117 -10.83 16.30 -20.45
C ASN A 117 -10.82 17.67 -19.77
N THR A 118 -12.01 18.26 -19.61
CA THR A 118 -12.19 19.57 -18.98
C THR A 118 -12.22 19.52 -17.44
N LYS A 119 -12.52 18.35 -16.86
CA LYS A 119 -12.56 18.18 -15.40
C LYS A 119 -11.16 18.09 -14.80
N TYR A 120 -10.25 17.40 -15.49
CA TYR A 120 -8.85 17.25 -15.11
C TYR A 120 -7.95 17.76 -16.23
N PRO A 121 -7.87 19.09 -16.44
CA PRO A 121 -7.12 19.67 -17.55
C PRO A 121 -5.63 19.39 -17.41
N CYS A 122 -4.95 19.22 -18.53
CA CYS A 122 -3.50 19.06 -18.52
C CYS A 122 -2.81 20.37 -18.14
N VAL A 123 -1.80 20.26 -17.29
CA VAL A 123 -0.95 21.39 -16.90
C VAL A 123 0.19 21.54 -17.92
N PRO A 124 0.47 22.74 -18.45
CA PRO A 124 1.58 22.95 -19.36
C PRO A 124 2.91 22.44 -18.79
N GLY A 125 3.68 21.73 -19.60
CA GLY A 125 4.98 21.16 -19.19
C GLY A 125 4.89 19.91 -18.32
N LYS A 126 3.69 19.40 -18.02
CA LYS A 126 3.50 18.14 -17.28
C LYS A 126 3.21 16.97 -18.21
N ALA A 127 3.64 15.80 -17.77
CA ALA A 127 3.36 14.52 -18.41
C ALA A 127 2.83 13.52 -17.38
N TYR A 128 1.95 12.64 -17.83
CA TYR A 128 1.17 11.72 -17.01
C TYR A 128 1.49 10.26 -17.36
N TYR A 129 2.75 9.95 -17.67
CA TYR A 129 3.21 8.57 -17.89
C TYR A 129 3.09 7.72 -16.61
N GLY A 130 3.17 6.41 -16.79
CA GLY A 130 3.02 5.44 -15.73
C GLY A 130 3.97 5.69 -14.56
N ARG A 131 3.44 5.73 -13.34
CA ARG A 131 4.25 5.84 -12.12
C ARG A 131 3.75 4.92 -11.03
N GLY A 132 4.68 4.58 -10.14
CA GLY A 132 4.39 3.80 -8.95
C GLY A 132 4.04 2.34 -9.24
N PRO A 133 3.58 1.61 -8.22
CA PRO A 133 3.32 0.17 -8.30
C PRO A 133 2.22 -0.21 -9.31
N ILE A 134 1.20 0.65 -9.42
CA ILE A 134 0.05 0.42 -10.30
C ILE A 134 0.20 1.10 -11.66
N GLN A 135 1.33 1.77 -11.91
CA GLN A 135 1.63 2.45 -13.18
C GLN A 135 0.51 3.43 -13.60
N ILE A 136 0.07 4.28 -12.66
CA ILE A 136 -1.01 5.24 -12.92
C ILE A 136 -0.60 6.19 -14.04
N SER A 137 -1.45 6.28 -15.07
CA SER A 137 -1.20 7.04 -16.30
C SER A 137 -2.42 7.90 -16.63
N TRP A 138 -2.23 8.98 -17.37
CA TRP A 138 -3.26 9.94 -17.81
C TRP A 138 -3.74 10.98 -16.79
N ASN A 139 -3.90 12.22 -17.25
CA ASN A 139 -4.41 13.37 -16.46
C ASN A 139 -5.70 13.04 -15.70
N TYR A 140 -6.63 12.34 -16.34
CA TYR A 140 -7.92 11.98 -15.74
C TYR A 140 -7.85 10.88 -14.67
N ASN A 141 -6.72 10.18 -14.52
CA ASN A 141 -6.46 9.28 -13.38
C ASN A 141 -5.62 9.98 -12.30
N TYR A 142 -4.65 10.80 -12.72
CA TYR A 142 -3.82 11.57 -11.80
C TYR A 142 -4.62 12.57 -10.95
N GLY A 143 -5.54 13.32 -11.58
CA GLY A 143 -6.42 14.28 -10.89
C GLY A 143 -7.19 13.67 -9.71
N PRO A 144 -8.06 12.66 -9.93
CA PRO A 144 -8.83 12.05 -8.85
C PRO A 144 -7.96 11.28 -7.83
N ALA A 145 -6.82 10.71 -8.26
CA ALA A 145 -5.87 10.11 -7.32
C ALA A 145 -5.27 11.16 -6.37
N GLY A 146 -4.92 12.33 -6.92
CA GLY A 146 -4.49 13.50 -6.16
C GLY A 146 -5.52 13.93 -5.12
N GLU A 147 -6.77 14.09 -5.55
CA GLU A 147 -7.89 14.46 -4.67
C GLU A 147 -8.12 13.42 -3.55
N SER A 148 -8.08 12.12 -3.88
CA SER A 148 -8.33 11.05 -2.90
C SER A 148 -7.19 10.90 -1.88
N ILE A 149 -5.94 11.14 -2.28
CA ILE A 149 -4.75 10.91 -1.44
C ILE A 149 -4.28 12.21 -0.76
N GLY A 150 -4.68 13.38 -1.26
CA GLY A 150 -4.32 14.68 -0.72
C GLY A 150 -3.03 15.27 -1.31
N PHE A 151 -2.78 15.06 -2.60
CA PHE A 151 -1.67 15.70 -3.33
C PHE A 151 -2.14 16.34 -4.64
N ASP A 152 -1.36 17.27 -5.20
CA ASP A 152 -1.67 17.85 -6.51
C ASP A 152 -1.33 16.85 -7.63
N GLY A 153 -2.32 16.06 -8.03
CA GLY A 153 -2.17 15.07 -9.10
C GLY A 153 -1.84 15.66 -10.46
N LEU A 154 -2.24 16.91 -10.73
CA LEU A 154 -2.10 17.52 -12.06
C LEU A 154 -0.84 18.38 -12.18
N GLY A 155 -0.57 19.23 -11.19
CA GLY A 155 0.58 20.12 -11.12
C GLY A 155 1.82 19.50 -10.46
N ALA A 156 1.68 18.37 -9.78
CA ALA A 156 2.79 17.61 -9.20
C ALA A 156 2.69 16.12 -9.58
N SER A 157 2.49 15.80 -10.86
CA SER A 157 2.40 14.42 -11.34
C SER A 157 3.67 13.60 -11.06
N GLU A 158 4.83 14.24 -10.86
CA GLU A 158 6.08 13.62 -10.41
C GLU A 158 6.03 13.06 -8.98
N THR A 159 5.11 13.52 -8.13
CA THR A 159 5.08 13.15 -6.69
C THR A 159 4.79 11.66 -6.46
N THR A 160 4.14 10.98 -7.42
CA THR A 160 3.85 9.54 -7.33
C THR A 160 5.08 8.64 -7.54
N GLY A 161 6.27 9.24 -7.72
CA GLY A 161 7.55 8.57 -7.93
C GLY A 161 8.74 9.14 -7.15
N VAL A 162 8.53 9.96 -6.12
CA VAL A 162 9.60 10.46 -5.22
C VAL A 162 9.44 9.91 -3.79
N SER A 163 10.56 9.43 -3.22
CA SER A 163 10.59 8.89 -1.86
C SER A 163 10.47 10.05 -0.89
N GLN A 164 9.50 10.00 0.02
CA GLN A 164 9.49 10.80 1.24
C GLN A 164 10.11 10.00 2.40
#